data_AF-A0A1S4D6V6-F1
#
_entry.id   AF-A0A1S4D6V6-F1
#
_cell.length_a   1.000
_cell.length_b   1.000
_cell.length_c   1.000
_cell.angle_alpha   90.00
_cell.angle_beta   90.00
_cell.angle_gamma   90.00
#
_symmetry.space_group_name_H-M   'P 1'
#
loop_
_entity.id
_entity.type
_entity.pdbx_description
1 polymer ?
#
loop_
_entity_poly.entity_id
_entity_poly.type
_entity_poly.pdbx_seq_one_letter_code
_entity_poly.pdbx_strand_id
1 'polypeptide(L)'
;MVRGIPHTEKLFMGGDFNGHIGATSGGGYDDVHGGFGFGDRNGGGTSLLDFARAFDLVIANSSFPKKREHLVTFRSSVAETQIDYLLCRKSNRGLCTDCKVIPSENLLTFHRLLVMDLEITRKMAIYSQHRIKWGGLMEAEA
;
A
#
# COMPACT_ATOMS: atom_id res chain seq x y z
N MET A 1 3.25 16.32 1.00
CA MET A 1 2.11 15.41 1.21
C MET A 1 2.42 14.34 2.26
N VAL A 2 3.35 13.39 2.04
CA VAL A 2 3.63 12.30 3.02
C VAL A 2 4.07 12.80 4.40
N ARG A 3 4.93 13.83 4.47
CA ARG A 3 5.40 14.41 5.76
C ARG A 3 4.29 15.03 6.62
N GLY A 4 3.15 15.37 6.02
CA GLY A 4 2.04 15.98 6.73
C GLY A 4 1.12 14.98 7.42
N ILE A 5 1.31 13.68 7.17
CA ILE A 5 0.47 12.62 7.73
C ILE A 5 1.12 12.13 9.03
N PRO A 6 0.46 12.21 10.19
CA PRO A 6 1.00 11.75 11.47
C PRO A 6 1.44 10.28 11.42
N HIS A 7 2.52 9.91 12.10
CA HIS A 7 3.00 8.51 12.15
C HIS A 7 2.03 7.54 12.84
N THR A 8 1.11 8.07 13.65
CA THR A 8 0.02 7.31 14.29
C THR A 8 -1.04 6.82 13.30
N GLU A 9 -1.12 7.42 12.11
CA GLU A 9 -2.07 7.03 11.07
C GLU A 9 -1.53 5.92 10.17
N LYS A 10 -2.45 5.08 9.69
CA LYS A 10 -2.14 4.08 8.68
C LYS A 10 -2.08 4.78 7.32
N LEU A 11 -0.94 4.67 6.63
CA LEU A 11 -0.71 5.26 5.32
C LEU A 11 -0.49 4.16 4.27
N PHE A 12 -1.32 4.23 3.23
CA PHE A 12 -1.23 3.45 2.01
C PHE A 12 -1.33 4.42 0.82
N MET A 13 -0.53 4.19 -0.21
CA MET A 13 -0.48 4.98 -1.44
C MET A 13 -0.57 4.01 -2.62
N GLY A 14 -1.24 4.41 -3.69
CA GLY A 14 -1.38 3.60 -4.87
C GLY A 14 -1.52 4.43 -6.13
N GLY A 15 -1.03 3.89 -7.25
CA GLY A 15 -1.21 4.49 -8.57
C GLY A 15 -0.22 3.98 -9.60
N ASP A 16 -0.33 4.55 -10.80
CA ASP A 16 0.63 4.38 -11.89
C ASP A 16 1.80 5.35 -11.68
N PHE A 17 3.00 4.81 -11.50
CA PHE A 17 4.23 5.58 -11.31
C PHE A 17 5.10 5.61 -12.57
N ASN A 18 4.76 4.86 -13.62
CA ASN A 18 5.54 4.73 -14.86
C ASN A 18 7.04 4.40 -14.67
N GLY A 19 7.42 3.89 -13.50
CA GLY A 19 8.79 3.52 -13.14
C GLY A 19 8.91 2.01 -13.03
N HIS A 20 9.96 1.41 -13.58
CA HIS A 20 10.21 -0.01 -13.45
C HIS A 20 11.21 -0.24 -12.33
N ILE A 21 10.79 -0.85 -11.22
CA ILE A 21 11.66 -1.09 -10.05
C ILE A 21 12.61 -2.29 -10.22
N GLY A 22 12.39 -3.10 -11.26
CA GLY A 22 13.19 -4.27 -11.60
C GLY A 22 12.74 -5.55 -10.90
N ALA A 23 13.21 -6.69 -11.39
CA ALA A 23 12.83 -8.01 -10.88
C ALA A 23 13.33 -8.31 -9.46
N THR A 24 14.48 -7.74 -9.10
CA THR A 24 15.13 -7.97 -7.80
C THR A 24 15.40 -6.64 -7.10
N SER A 25 15.59 -6.70 -5.79
CA SER A 25 15.87 -5.53 -4.96
C SER A 25 17.17 -4.82 -5.33
N GLY A 26 18.24 -5.56 -5.64
CA GLY A 26 19.51 -5.15 -6.29
C GLY A 26 20.04 -3.72 -6.06
N GLY A 27 21.32 -3.54 -5.74
CA GLY A 27 21.86 -2.18 -5.57
C GLY A 27 21.38 -1.50 -4.27
N GLY A 28 21.13 -2.31 -3.24
CA GLY A 28 20.94 -1.84 -1.87
C GLY A 28 19.51 -1.45 -1.51
N TYR A 29 18.49 -1.77 -2.30
CA TYR A 29 17.07 -1.45 -2.01
C TYR A 29 16.29 -2.51 -1.22
N ASP A 30 16.98 -3.39 -0.50
CA ASP A 30 16.37 -4.50 0.27
C ASP A 30 15.41 -4.03 1.38
N ASP A 31 15.52 -2.77 1.81
CA ASP A 31 14.66 -2.20 2.84
C ASP A 31 13.30 -1.68 2.32
N VAL A 32 13.16 -1.45 1.01
CA VAL A 32 11.94 -0.90 0.38
C VAL A 32 11.38 -1.77 -0.74
N HIS A 33 12.23 -2.60 -1.35
CA HIS A 33 11.89 -3.55 -2.40
C HIS A 33 11.92 -4.97 -1.83
N GLY A 34 10.79 -5.67 -1.85
CA GLY A 34 10.63 -6.97 -1.19
C GLY A 34 11.22 -8.17 -1.96
N GLY A 35 11.84 -7.93 -3.10
CA GLY A 35 12.63 -8.90 -3.86
C GLY A 35 11.90 -9.56 -5.03
N PHE A 36 10.61 -9.27 -5.23
CA PHE A 36 9.77 -9.87 -6.26
C PHE A 36 9.16 -8.81 -7.18
N GLY A 37 9.89 -8.35 -8.19
CA GLY A 37 9.36 -7.41 -9.19
C GLY A 37 9.30 -8.01 -10.59
N PHE A 38 9.16 -7.15 -11.59
CA PHE A 38 9.16 -7.55 -13.00
C PHE A 38 10.03 -6.63 -13.87
N GLY A 39 10.72 -7.24 -14.85
CA GLY A 39 11.54 -6.54 -15.84
C GLY A 39 12.83 -5.95 -15.26
N ASP A 40 13.46 -5.08 -16.05
CA ASP A 40 14.69 -4.37 -15.65
C ASP A 40 14.37 -3.02 -15.02
N ARG A 41 15.24 -2.59 -14.10
CA ARG A 41 15.07 -1.30 -13.43
C ARG A 41 15.38 -0.15 -14.38
N ASN A 42 14.52 0.87 -14.40
CA ASN A 42 14.77 2.12 -15.12
C ASN A 42 14.94 3.32 -14.16
N GLY A 43 15.28 4.50 -14.70
CA GLY A 43 15.48 5.70 -13.89
C GLY A 43 14.25 6.13 -13.08
N GLY A 44 13.04 5.92 -13.63
CA GLY A 44 11.78 6.16 -12.93
C GLY A 44 11.59 5.22 -11.74
N GLY A 45 11.93 3.95 -11.89
CA GLY A 45 11.90 2.98 -10.80
C GLY A 45 12.93 3.26 -9.72
N THR A 46 14.15 3.70 -10.08
CA THR A 46 15.13 4.19 -9.10
C THR A 46 14.57 5.37 -8.32
N SER A 47 13.95 6.33 -9.01
CA SER A 47 13.34 7.51 -8.36
C SER A 47 12.20 7.12 -7.42
N LEU A 48 11.39 6.12 -7.79
CA LEU A 48 10.34 5.57 -6.93
C LEU A 48 10.91 4.87 -5.69
N LEU A 49 12.00 4.11 -5.85
CA LEU A 49 12.68 3.44 -4.75
C LEU A 49 13.33 4.44 -3.78
N ASP A 50 13.96 5.49 -4.31
CA ASP A 50 14.53 6.57 -3.52
C ASP A 50 13.44 7.33 -2.76
N PHE A 51 12.31 7.60 -3.41
CA PHE A 51 11.13 8.18 -2.77
C PHE A 51 10.63 7.27 -1.63
N ALA A 52 10.44 5.97 -1.89
CA ALA A 52 9.98 5.04 -0.88
C ALA A 52 10.92 5.02 0.34
N ARG A 53 12.24 5.00 0.11
CA ARG A 53 13.25 5.04 1.17
C ARG A 53 13.20 6.34 1.97
N ALA A 54 13.14 7.48 1.29
CA ALA A 54 13.14 8.79 1.94
C ALA A 54 11.93 9.01 2.85
N PHE A 55 10.82 8.29 2.61
CA PHE A 55 9.58 8.40 3.37
C PHE A 55 9.24 7.16 4.21
N ASP A 56 10.20 6.26 4.39
CA ASP A 56 10.03 5.01 5.15
C ASP A 56 8.81 4.18 4.68
N LEU A 57 8.68 4.05 3.36
CA LEU A 57 7.68 3.25 2.68
C LEU A 57 8.31 1.98 2.11
N VAL A 58 7.48 0.96 1.90
CA VAL A 58 7.80 -0.25 1.16
C VAL A 58 6.87 -0.40 -0.02
N ILE A 59 7.38 -0.95 -1.12
CA ILE A 59 6.59 -1.31 -2.29
C ILE A 59 5.96 -2.68 -2.03
N ALA A 60 4.70 -2.69 -1.63
CA ALA A 60 4.03 -3.87 -1.10
C ALA A 60 3.88 -4.98 -2.15
N ASN A 61 3.56 -4.63 -3.41
CA ASN A 61 3.46 -5.63 -4.48
C ASN A 61 4.80 -6.27 -4.85
N SER A 62 5.93 -5.73 -4.38
CA SER A 62 7.25 -6.36 -4.54
C SER A 62 7.60 -7.35 -3.42
N SER A 63 6.75 -7.48 -2.40
CA SER A 63 7.02 -8.26 -1.18
C SER A 63 6.48 -9.69 -1.19
N PHE A 64 5.73 -10.06 -2.22
CA PHE A 64 5.08 -11.37 -2.30
C PHE A 64 5.54 -12.08 -3.58
N PRO A 65 5.99 -13.34 -3.50
CA PRO A 65 6.31 -14.12 -4.68
C PRO A 65 5.04 -14.38 -5.49
N LYS A 66 5.07 -14.02 -6.78
CA LYS A 66 3.95 -14.18 -7.71
C LYS A 66 4.45 -14.77 -9.03
N LYS A 67 3.54 -15.43 -9.77
CA LYS A 67 3.79 -15.77 -11.18
C LYS A 67 3.81 -14.51 -12.02
N ARG A 68 4.45 -14.57 -13.18
CA ARG A 68 4.58 -13.44 -14.13
C ARG A 68 3.24 -12.77 -14.41
N GLU A 69 2.19 -13.55 -14.70
CA GLU A 69 0.86 -13.01 -15.02
C GLU A 69 0.27 -12.14 -13.90
N HIS A 70 0.70 -12.35 -12.65
CA HIS A 70 0.25 -11.63 -11.46
C HIS A 70 1.22 -10.52 -11.00
N LEU A 71 2.31 -10.29 -11.72
CA LEU A 71 3.24 -9.17 -11.51
C LEU A 71 3.01 -8.02 -12.50
N VAL A 72 2.62 -8.36 -13.73
CA VAL A 72 2.38 -7.42 -14.84
C VAL A 72 1.13 -6.61 -14.55
N THR A 73 1.25 -5.28 -14.43
CA THR A 73 0.14 -4.36 -14.19
C THR A 73 -0.36 -3.69 -15.46
N PHE A 74 0.45 -3.66 -16.51
CA PHE A 74 0.06 -3.13 -17.81
C PHE A 74 0.46 -4.12 -18.91
N ARG A 75 -0.47 -4.38 -19.83
CA ARG A 75 -0.25 -5.25 -20.99
C ARG A 75 -0.85 -4.65 -22.23
N SER A 76 -0.01 -4.51 -23.26
CA SER A 76 -0.41 -4.20 -24.64
C SER A 76 -0.12 -5.41 -25.55
N SER A 77 -0.36 -5.27 -26.85
CA SER A 77 0.00 -6.28 -27.85
C SER A 77 1.51 -6.48 -27.99
N VAL A 78 2.33 -5.52 -27.58
CA VAL A 78 3.79 -5.52 -27.81
C VAL A 78 4.62 -5.50 -26.53
N ALA A 79 4.02 -5.16 -25.39
CA ALA A 79 4.75 -4.98 -24.13
C ALA A 79 3.92 -5.40 -22.92
N GLU A 80 4.61 -5.96 -21.93
CA GLU A 80 4.13 -6.22 -20.58
C GLU A 80 5.03 -5.44 -19.62
N THR A 81 4.44 -4.70 -18.69
CA THR A 81 5.19 -3.90 -17.72
C THR A 81 4.55 -3.97 -16.33
N GLN A 82 5.34 -3.65 -15.32
CA GLN A 82 4.89 -3.40 -13.96
C GLN A 82 5.18 -1.93 -13.68
N ILE A 83 4.13 -1.11 -13.64
CA ILE A 83 4.22 0.35 -13.49
C ILE A 83 3.24 0.89 -12.44
N ASP A 84 2.24 0.09 -12.08
CA ASP A 84 1.32 0.37 -10.98
C ASP A 84 1.88 -0.23 -9.69
N TYR A 85 1.90 0.56 -8.63
CA TYR A 85 2.44 0.13 -7.33
C TYR A 85 1.53 0.52 -6.19
N LEU A 86 1.53 -0.33 -5.17
CA LEU A 86 0.94 -0.01 -3.87
C LEU A 86 2.07 0.09 -2.85
N LEU A 87 2.13 1.22 -2.14
CA LEU A 87 3.11 1.51 -1.12
C LEU A 87 2.43 1.60 0.24
N CYS A 88 3.12 1.17 1.29
CA CYS A 88 2.69 1.38 2.66
C CYS A 88 3.88 1.76 3.53
N ARG A 89 3.64 2.39 4.68
CA ARG A 89 4.72 2.61 5.66
C ARG A 89 5.34 1.29 6.09
N LYS A 90 6.64 1.28 6.35
CA LYS A 90 7.32 0.12 6.94
C LYS A 90 6.64 -0.35 8.23
N SER A 91 6.21 0.59 9.08
CA SER A 91 5.46 0.30 10.31
C SER A 91 4.11 -0.40 10.06
N ASN A 92 3.51 -0.21 8.87
CA ASN A 92 2.22 -0.78 8.48
C ASN A 92 2.37 -2.04 7.62
N ARG A 93 3.61 -2.45 7.29
CA ARG A 93 3.88 -3.61 6.43
C ARG A 93 3.17 -4.87 6.92
N GLY A 94 3.17 -5.11 8.24
CA GLY A 94 2.53 -6.29 8.84
C GLY A 94 1.01 -6.35 8.68
N LEU A 95 0.36 -5.26 8.27
CA LEU A 95 -1.07 -5.25 7.96
C LEU A 95 -1.36 -5.80 6.54
N CYS A 96 -0.38 -5.74 5.64
CA CYS A 96 -0.50 -6.24 4.28
C CYS A 96 -0.27 -7.74 4.28
N THR A 97 -1.33 -8.51 4.04
CA THR A 97 -1.28 -9.98 4.05
C THR A 97 -1.03 -10.54 2.65
N ASP A 98 -1.46 -9.82 1.61
CA ASP A 98 -1.15 -10.13 0.23
C ASP A 98 -1.21 -8.87 -0.66
N CYS A 99 -0.53 -8.92 -1.80
CA CYS A 99 -0.69 -7.94 -2.86
C CYS A 99 -0.56 -8.62 -4.23
N LYS A 100 -1.59 -8.48 -5.07
CA LYS A 100 -1.73 -9.26 -6.30
C LYS A 100 -2.34 -8.46 -7.44
N VAL A 101 -1.87 -8.71 -8.65
CA VAL A 101 -2.57 -8.28 -9.86
C VAL A 101 -3.62 -9.32 -10.22
N ILE A 102 -4.83 -8.88 -10.54
CA ILE A 102 -5.89 -9.72 -11.07
C ILE A 102 -5.76 -9.73 -12.60
N PRO A 103 -5.36 -10.86 -13.22
CA PRO A 103 -5.31 -10.98 -14.66
C PRO A 103 -6.75 -10.99 -15.19
N SER A 104 -7.13 -9.92 -15.87
CA SER A 104 -8.40 -9.83 -16.60
C SER A 104 -8.13 -10.16 -18.07
N GLU A 105 -9.04 -10.93 -18.68
CA GLU A 105 -9.06 -11.18 -20.13
C GLU A 105 -9.84 -10.09 -20.90
N ASN A 106 -10.53 -9.18 -20.19
CA ASN A 106 -11.31 -8.13 -20.83
C ASN A 106 -10.39 -7.09 -21.48
N LEU A 107 -10.48 -6.99 -22.81
CA LEU A 107 -9.68 -6.15 -23.71
C LEU A 107 -9.86 -4.63 -23.53
N LEU A 108 -10.67 -4.20 -22.55
CA LEU A 108 -11.12 -2.81 -22.43
C LEU A 108 -10.12 -1.90 -21.70
N THR A 109 -9.16 -2.45 -20.95
CA THR A 109 -8.11 -1.65 -20.29
C THR A 109 -6.75 -2.33 -20.39
N PHE A 110 -5.75 -1.63 -20.93
CA PHE A 110 -4.36 -2.11 -20.92
C PHE A 110 -3.83 -2.30 -19.49
N HIS A 111 -4.31 -1.49 -18.54
CA HIS A 111 -4.02 -1.66 -17.12
C HIS A 111 -4.86 -2.78 -16.50
N ARG A 112 -4.23 -3.49 -15.57
CA ARG A 112 -4.79 -4.57 -14.77
C ARG A 112 -4.97 -4.11 -13.33
N LEU A 113 -5.99 -4.65 -12.68
CA LEU A 113 -6.33 -4.28 -11.32
C LEU A 113 -5.28 -4.83 -10.34
N LEU A 114 -4.61 -3.91 -9.63
CA LEU A 114 -3.71 -4.23 -8.52
C LEU A 114 -4.47 -4.13 -7.19
N VAL A 115 -4.42 -5.19 -6.39
CA VAL A 115 -5.15 -5.32 -5.12
C VAL A 115 -4.17 -5.55 -3.98
N MET A 116 -4.43 -4.92 -2.83
CA MET A 116 -3.73 -5.15 -1.56
C MET A 116 -4.75 -5.62 -0.52
N ASP A 117 -4.48 -6.79 0.06
CA ASP A 117 -5.28 -7.37 1.12
C ASP A 117 -4.73 -6.89 2.47
N LEU A 118 -5.60 -6.31 3.31
CA LEU A 118 -5.25 -5.67 4.58
C LEU A 118 -5.99 -6.27 5.75
N GLU A 119 -5.27 -6.63 6.81
CA GLU A 119 -5.84 -7.01 8.09
C GLU A 119 -5.84 -5.82 9.06
N ILE A 120 -7.03 -5.28 9.37
CA ILE A 120 -7.18 -4.11 10.24
C ILE A 120 -8.03 -4.47 11.45
N THR A 121 -7.40 -4.63 12.61
CA THR A 121 -8.11 -4.69 13.89
C THR A 121 -8.53 -3.30 14.31
N ARG A 122 -9.84 -3.06 14.45
CA ARG A 122 -10.36 -1.86 15.11
C ARG A 122 -10.43 -2.14 16.61
N LYS A 123 -9.64 -1.42 17.42
CA LYS A 123 -9.98 -1.28 18.83
C LYS A 123 -11.26 -0.45 18.88
N MET A 124 -12.37 -1.03 19.33
CA MET A 124 -13.54 -0.21 19.66
C MET A 124 -13.09 0.80 20.70
N ALA A 125 -13.18 2.09 20.37
CA ALA A 125 -13.13 3.11 21.41
C ALA A 125 -14.32 2.83 22.31
N ILE A 126 -14.06 2.37 23.53
CA ILE A 126 -15.06 2.43 24.59
C ILE A 126 -15.26 3.93 24.81
N TYR A 127 -16.20 4.53 24.10
CA TYR A 127 -16.79 5.77 24.57
C TYR A 127 -17.30 5.43 25.95
N SER A 128 -16.68 6.00 27.00
CA SER A 128 -17.30 6.00 28.31
C SER A 128 -18.68 6.60 28.09
N GLN A 129 -19.72 5.76 28.14
CA GLN A 129 -21.06 6.31 28.25
C GLN A 129 -21.02 7.15 29.51
N HIS A 130 -21.01 8.47 29.36
CA HIS A 130 -21.34 9.38 30.44
C HIS A 130 -22.80 9.06 30.79
N ARG A 131 -23.00 8.06 31.66
CA ARG A 131 -24.30 7.79 32.27
C ARG A 131 -24.54 8.95 33.21
N ILE A 132 -25.40 9.87 32.79
CA ILE A 132 -25.95 10.92 33.64
C ILE A 132 -26.54 10.21 34.87
N LYS A 133 -25.97 10.48 36.05
CA LYS A 133 -26.51 10.01 37.33
C LYS A 133 -27.64 10.95 37.72
N TRP A 134 -28.87 10.56 37.40
CA TRP A 134 -30.09 11.33 37.70
C TRP A 134 -30.43 11.41 39.20
N GLY A 135 -29.80 10.60 40.05
CA GLY A 135 -30.10 10.51 41.49
C GLY A 135 -29.59 11.65 42.36
N GLY A 136 -29.17 12.78 41.79
CA GLY A 136 -28.62 13.92 42.53
C GLY A 136 -29.27 15.27 42.20
N LEU A 137 -30.35 15.30 41.43
CA LEU A 137 -31.11 16.53 41.20
C LEU A 137 -31.98 16.78 42.44
N MET A 138 -31.53 17.67 43.33
CA MET A 138 -32.43 18.26 44.32
C MET A 138 -33.44 19.13 43.58
N GLU A 139 -34.72 18.95 43.89
CA GLU A 139 -35.78 19.83 43.43
C GLU A 139 -35.45 21.26 43.86
N ALA A 140 -35.53 22.19 42.90
CA ALA A 140 -35.41 23.61 43.21
C ALA A 140 -36.63 24.02 44.03
N GLU A 141 -36.40 24.49 45.26
CA GLU A 141 -37.45 25.05 46.11
C GLU A 141 -38.03 26.31 45.44
N ALA A 142 -39.37 26.37 45.41
CA ALA A 142 -40.16 27.45 44.84
C ALA A 142 -40.43 28.58 45.86
#